data_AF-A0A7D5PAU7-F1
#
_entry.id   AF-A0A7D5PAU7-F1
#
_cell.length_a   1.000
_cell.length_b   1.000
_cell.length_c   1.000
_cell.angle_alpha   90.00
_cell.angle_beta   90.00
_cell.angle_gamma   90.00
#
_symmetry.space_group_name_H-M   'P 1'
#
loop_
_entity.id
_entity.type
_entity.pdbx_description
1 polymer ?
#
loop_
_entity_poly.entity_id
_entity_poly.type
_entity_poly.pdbx_seq_one_letter_code
_entity_poly.pdbx_strand_id
1 'polypeptide(L)' 'MSLESYLTRDEKPTDGYEENGCKWVVSDQRVMKYRKGSGTEEVFHDLSLDKITSIGVVRTGREAG' A
#
# COMPACT_ATOMS: atom_id res chain seq x y z
N MET A 1 2.06 -10.78 8.06
CA MET A 1 1.61 -9.49 8.66
C MET A 1 0.09 -9.50 8.68
N SER A 2 -0.59 -9.16 9.78
CA SER A 2 -2.06 -8.98 9.72
C SER A 2 -2.37 -7.64 9.05
N LEU A 3 -3.22 -7.67 8.03
CA LEU A 3 -3.68 -6.50 7.27
C LEU A 3 -5.02 -5.99 7.80
N GLU A 4 -5.73 -6.80 8.58
CA GLU A 4 -7.11 -6.55 9.03
C GLU A 4 -7.22 -5.29 9.90
N SER A 5 -6.18 -4.94 10.65
CA SER A 5 -6.16 -3.73 11.49
C SER A 5 -6.11 -2.42 10.71
N TYR A 6 -5.81 -2.47 9.41
CA TYR A 6 -5.70 -1.31 8.52
C TYR A 6 -6.94 -1.11 7.65
N LEU A 7 -7.87 -2.06 7.71
CA LEU A 7 -9.03 -2.12 6.84
C LEU A 7 -10.27 -1.65 7.60
N THR A 8 -11.19 -1.04 6.86
CA THR A 8 -12.56 -0.90 7.35
C THR A 8 -13.24 -2.26 7.40
N ARG A 9 -14.33 -2.36 8.16
CA ARG A 9 -15.02 -3.63 8.45
C ARG A 9 -15.50 -4.36 7.19
N ASP A 10 -15.73 -3.63 6.11
CA ASP A 10 -16.28 -4.16 4.86
C ASP A 10 -15.21 -4.37 3.76
N GLU A 11 -13.95 -4.00 4.03
CA GLU A 11 -12.83 -4.17 3.10
C GLU A 11 -12.17 -5.53 3.23
N LYS A 12 -11.75 -6.09 2.10
CA LYS A 12 -11.01 -7.35 2.05
C LYS A 12 -9.54 -7.09 1.73
N PRO A 13 -8.60 -7.62 2.53
CA PRO A 13 -7.18 -7.50 2.21
C PRO A 13 -6.89 -8.29 0.93
N THR A 14 -6.23 -7.63 -0.02
CA THR A 14 -5.74 -8.30 -1.24
C THR A 14 -4.24 -8.57 -1.11
N ASP A 15 -3.45 -7.57 -0.73
CA ASP A 15 -2.00 -7.69 -0.62
C ASP A 15 -1.40 -6.68 0.37
N GLY A 16 -0.17 -6.91 0.80
CA GLY A 16 0.56 -6.02 1.68
C GLY A 16 2.06 -6.16 1.52
N TYR A 17 2.74 -5.02 1.51
CA TYR A 17 4.18 -4.94 1.32
C TYR A 17 4.80 -4.00 2.34
N GLU A 18 5.96 -4.37 2.91
CA GLU A 18 6.67 -3.53 3.88
C GLU A 18 8.13 -3.36 3.45
N GLU A 19 8.57 -2.12 3.34
CA GLU A 19 9.95 -1.79 3.00
C GLU A 19 10.33 -0.41 3.52
N ASN A 20 11.58 -0.24 3.99
CA ASN A 20 12.12 1.04 4.45
C ASN A 20 11.25 1.74 5.52
N GLY A 21 10.67 0.95 6.44
CA GLY A 21 9.77 1.42 7.50
C GLY A 21 8.42 1.93 6.99
N CYS A 22 8.13 1.76 5.70
CA CYS A 22 6.84 2.06 5.09
C CYS A 22 6.07 0.77 4.87
N LYS A 23 4.79 0.79 5.21
CA LYS A 23 3.86 -0.31 4.96
C LYS A 23 2.87 0.13 3.89
N TRP A 24 2.71 -0.71 2.88
CA TRP A 24 1.71 -0.59 1.83
C TRP A 24 0.66 -1.67 2.05
N VAL A 25 -0.61 -1.28 1.98
CA VAL A 25 -1.75 -2.19 2.11
C VAL A 25 -2.67 -1.98 0.92
N VAL A 26 -3.02 -3.07 0.25
CA VAL A 26 -3.95 -3.08 -0.88
C VAL A 26 -5.20 -3.84 -0.44
N SER A 27 -6.34 -3.17 -0.49
CA SER A 27 -7.66 -3.78 -0.34
C SER A 27 -8.34 -3.93 -1.70
N ASP A 28 -9.52 -4.54 -1.71
CA ASP A 28 -10.42 -4.56 -2.87
C ASP A 28 -11.00 -3.17 -3.22
N GLN A 29 -10.70 -2.13 -2.42
CA GLN A 29 -11.26 -0.78 -2.59
C GLN A 29 -10.23 0.33 -2.70
N ARG A 30 -9.04 0.19 -2.10
CA ARG A 30 -8.03 1.26 -2.06
C ARG A 30 -6.60 0.73 -1.85
N VAL A 31 -5.64 1.61 -2.11
CA VAL A 31 -4.23 1.44 -1.76
C VAL A 31 -3.88 2.44 -0.67
N MET A 32 -3.23 1.96 0.38
CA MET A 32 -2.83 2.77 1.53
C MET A 32 -1.35 2.63 1.79
N LYS A 33 -0.71 3.73 2.22
CA LYS A 33 0.69 3.78 2.63
C LYS A 33 0.81 4.39 4.02
N TYR A 34 1.49 3.70 4.92
CA TYR A 34 1.74 4.10 6.29
C TYR A 34 3.23 4.13 6.59
N ARG A 35 3.65 4.91 7.60
CA ARG A 35 4.95 4.76 8.27
C ARG A 35 4.69 4.58 9.75
N LYS A 36 5.38 3.62 10.36
CA LYS A 36 5.35 3.44 11.80
C LYS A 36 6.29 4.46 12.46
N GLY A 37 5.72 5.52 13.03
CA GLY A 37 6.43 6.45 13.90
C GLY A 37 6.57 5.91 15.32
N SER A 38 7.31 6.61 16.18
CA SER A 38 7.60 6.24 17.57
C SER A 38 6.40 6.26 18.55
N GLY A 39 5.16 6.37 18.06
CA GLY A 39 3.98 6.38 18.93
C GLY A 39 2.63 6.36 18.23
N THR A 40 2.55 6.82 16.98
CA THR A 40 1.33 6.80 16.17
C THR A 40 1.62 6.33 14.75
N GLU A 41 0.73 5.51 14.18
CA GLU A 41 0.78 5.16 12.76
C GLU A 41 0.40 6.40 11.94
N GLU A 42 1.32 6.88 11.11
CA GLU A 42 1.06 8.01 10.21
C GLU A 42 0.63 7.46 8.84
N VAL A 43 -0.54 7.91 8.38
CA VAL A 43 -1.05 7.61 7.03
C VAL A 43 -0.49 8.65 6.06
N PHE A 44 0.28 8.22 5.07
CA PHE A 44 0.86 9.09 4.04
C PHE A 44 -0.06 9.21 2.84
N HIS A 45 -0.64 8.07 2.43
CA HIS A 45 -1.51 7.99 1.27
C HIS A 45 -2.66 7.05 1.54
N ASP A 46 -3.84 7.47 1.13
CA ASP A 46 -5.08 6.69 1.11
C ASP A 46 -5.76 7.01 -0.22
N LEU A 47 -5.73 6.06 -1.15
CA LEU A 47 -6.19 6.24 -2.52
C LEU A 47 -7.16 5.13 -2.92
N SER A 48 -8.43 5.51 -3.08
CA SER A 48 -9.46 4.65 -3.64
C SER A 48 -9.13 4.22 -5.07
N LEU A 49 -9.37 2.94 -5.39
CA LEU A 49 -9.02 2.35 -6.69
C LEU A 49 -9.77 3.03 -7.86
N ASP A 50 -10.98 3.51 -7.63
CA ASP A 50 -11.79 4.26 -8.60
C ASP A 50 -11.18 5.62 -8.98
N LYS A 51 -10.30 6.17 -8.12
CA LYS A 51 -9.60 7.43 -8.37
C LYS A 51 -8.26 7.24 -9.09
N ILE A 52 -7.82 5.99 -9.30
CA ILE A 52 -6.59 5.70 -10.04
C ILE A 52 -6.89 5.78 -11.54
N THR A 53 -6.37 6.82 -12.18
CA THR A 53 -6.58 7.06 -13.62
C THR A 53 -5.50 6.41 -14.50
N SER A 54 -4.31 6.16 -13.95
CA SER A 54 -3.20 5.53 -14.67
C SER A 54 -2.18 4.90 -13.72
N ILE A 55 -1.47 3.87 -14.19
CA ILE A 55 -0.38 3.19 -13.47
C ILE A 55 0.85 3.16 -14.38
N GLY A 56 1.96 3.68 -13.88
CA GLY A 56 3.26 3.61 -14.55
C GLY A 56 4.19 2.63 -13.86
N VAL A 57 4.77 1.69 -14.62
CA VAL A 57 5.76 0.74 -14.11
C VAL A 57 7.09 1.00 -14.80
N VAL A 58 8.11 1.37 -14.01
CA VAL A 58 9.48 1.55 -14.51
C VAL A 58 10.31 0.37 -14.01
N ARG A 59 10.81 -0.44 -14.95
CA ARG A 59 11.76 -1.52 -14.63
C ARG A 59 13.17 -0.96 -14.65
N THR A 60 13.89 -1.09 -13.55
CA THR A 60 15.26 -0.56 -13.39
C THR A 60 16.36 -1.61 -13.62
N GLY A 61 15.99 -2.85 -14.00
CA GLY A 61 16.94 -3.91 -14.33
C GLY A 61 17.49 -3.77 -15.75
N ARG A 62 18.82 -3.85 -15.91
CA ARG A 62 19.47 -4.10 -17.20
C ARG A 62 19.01 -5.47 -17.72
N GLU A 63 18.54 -5.53 -18.96
CA GLU A 63 18.61 -6.78 -19.70
C GLU A 63 20.10 -7.15 -19.79
N ALA A 64 20.49 -8.26 -19.16
CA ALA A 64 21.78 -8.87 -19.40
C ALA A 64 21.74 -9.46 -20.80
N GLY A 65 22.17 -8.66 -21.78
CA GLY A 65 22.56 -9.12 -23.11
C GLY A 65 23.97 -9.69 -23.11
#